data_AF-A0A9E2CZD5-F1
#
_entry.id   AF-A0A9E2CZD5-F1
#
_cell.length_a   1.000
_cell.length_b   1.000
_cell.length_c   1.000
_cell.angle_alpha   90.00
_cell.angle_beta   90.00
_cell.angle_gamma   90.00
#
_symmetry.space_group_name_H-M   'P 1'
#
loop_
_entity.id
_entity.type
_entity.pdbx_description
1 polymer ?
#
loop_
_entity_poly.entity_id
_entity_poly.type
_entity_poly.pdbx_seq_one_letter_code
_entity_poly.pdbx_strand_id
1 'polypeptide(L)' 'MKKNQALKILNPTIGILILSQAISSSLHDFFPKEAFEVIHGGGGILLVSGVALHLYLNWSWVQATYLTKKGPQSS' A
#
# COMPACT_ATOMS: atom_id res chain seq x y z
N MET A 1 6.25 7.96 -18.87
CA MET A 1 5.72 9.08 -18.03
C MET A 1 4.46 8.71 -17.24
N LYS A 2 3.48 7.97 -17.80
CA LYS A 2 2.22 7.62 -17.11
C LYS A 2 2.39 6.86 -15.77
N LYS A 3 3.32 5.90 -15.71
CA LYS A 3 3.60 5.10 -14.49
C LYS A 3 4.04 5.97 -13.29
N ASN A 4 4.98 6.89 -13.50
CA ASN A 4 5.51 7.72 -12.41
C ASN A 4 4.45 8.70 -11.90
N GLN A 5 3.56 9.20 -12.78
CA GLN A 5 2.42 10.00 -12.36
C GLN A 5 1.42 9.17 -11.54
N ALA A 6 1.10 7.94 -11.98
CA ALA A 6 0.24 7.04 -11.22
C ALA A 6 0.82 6.74 -9.82
N LEU A 7 2.12 6.49 -9.71
CA LEU A 7 2.79 6.25 -8.42
C LEU A 7 2.80 7.48 -7.51
N LYS A 8 2.93 8.70 -8.07
CA LYS A 8 2.86 9.95 -7.29
C LYS A 8 1.49 10.17 -6.63
N ILE A 9 0.43 9.55 -7.16
CA ILE A 9 -0.91 9.59 -6.58
C ILE A 9 -1.12 8.37 -5.67
N LEU A 10 -0.78 7.18 -6.16
CA LEU A 10 -1.02 5.91 -5.47
C LEU A 10 -0.26 5.82 -4.14
N ASN A 11 1.01 6.22 -4.10
CA ASN A 11 1.84 6.09 -2.91
C ASN A 11 1.30 6.93 -1.72
N PRO A 12 1.03 8.24 -1.86
CA PRO A 12 0.44 8.99 -0.76
C PRO A 12 -0.98 8.52 -0.42
N THR A 13 -1.76 8.05 -1.40
CA THR A 13 -3.09 7.46 -1.15
C THR A 13 -2.99 6.23 -0.25
N ILE A 14 -2.07 5.31 -0.52
CA ILE A 14 -1.79 4.16 0.35
C ILE A 14 -1.36 4.62 1.73
N GLY A 15 -0.47 5.62 1.83
CA GLY A 15 -0.05 6.18 3.12
C GLY A 15 -1.22 6.71 3.95
N ILE A 16 -2.13 7.47 3.33
CA ILE A 16 -3.35 7.97 3.98
C ILE A 16 -4.26 6.82 4.40
N LEU A 17 -4.44 5.80 3.56
CA LEU A 17 -5.24 4.63 3.89
C LEU A 17 -4.67 3.89 5.10
N ILE A 18 -3.35 3.68 5.17
CA ILE A 18 -2.70 3.07 6.34
C ILE A 18 -2.99 3.86 7.61
N LEU A 19 -2.84 5.19 7.57
CA LEU A 19 -3.15 6.05 8.72
C LEU A 19 -4.63 5.97 9.10
N SER A 20 -5.53 5.97 8.12
CA SER A 20 -6.96 5.79 8.34
C SER A 20 -7.28 4.45 9.00
N GLN A 21 -6.63 3.36 8.59
CA GLN A 21 -6.80 2.04 9.21
C GLN A 21 -6.30 2.02 10.66
N ALA A 22 -5.12 2.60 10.92
CA ALA A 22 -4.54 2.67 12.27
C ALA A 22 -5.43 3.50 13.21
N ILE A 23 -5.90 4.67 12.76
CA ILE A 23 -6.77 5.55 13.55
C ILE A 23 -8.13 4.90 13.80
N SER A 24 -8.77 4.37 12.76
CA SER A 24 -10.10 3.74 12.88
C SER A 24 -10.09 2.53 13.80
N SER A 25 -9.04 1.70 13.75
CA SER A 25 -8.86 0.58 14.68
C SER A 25 -8.59 1.07 16.11
N SER A 26 -7.71 2.06 16.29
CA SER A 26 -7.35 2.57 17.63
C SER A 26 -8.52 3.27 18.34
N LEU A 27 -9.43 3.87 17.57
CA LEU A 27 -10.60 4.59 18.08
C LEU A 27 -11.90 3.81 17.84
N HIS A 28 -11.83 2.50 17.61
CA HIS A 28 -12.98 1.64 17.27
C HIS A 28 -14.20 1.89 18.18
N ASP A 29 -13.97 1.97 19.50
CA ASP A 29 -15.03 2.11 20.50
C ASP A 29 -15.75 3.47 20.45
N PHE A 30 -15.16 4.46 19.77
CA PHE A 30 -15.75 5.79 19.56
C PHE A 30 -16.51 5.91 18.24
N PHE A 31 -16.45 4.90 17.36
CA PHE A 31 -17.17 4.90 16.10
C PHE A 31 -18.50 4.16 16.23
N PRO A 32 -19.59 4.69 15.64
CA PRO A 32 -20.75 3.87 15.31
C PRO A 32 -20.31 2.65 14.48
N LYS A 33 -20.92 1.49 14.74
CA LYS A 33 -20.54 0.23 14.09
C LYS A 33 -20.53 0.35 12.56
N GLU A 34 -21.54 0.98 11.99
CA GLU A 34 -21.68 1.18 10.55
C GLU A 34 -20.55 2.07 9.99
N ALA A 35 -20.15 3.10 10.72
CA ALA A 35 -19.04 3.97 10.34
C ALA A 35 -17.71 3.21 10.39
N PHE A 36 -17.49 2.40 11.43
CA PHE A 36 -16.31 1.55 11.53
C PHE A 36 -16.23 0.52 10.39
N GLU A 37 -17.33 -0.18 10.09
CA GLU A 37 -17.37 -1.18 9.01
C GLU A 37 -17.04 -0.56 7.64
N VAL A 38 -17.54 0.65 7.36
CA VAL A 38 -17.23 1.35 6.11
C VAL A 38 -15.78 1.85 6.07
N ILE A 39 -15.32 2.52 7.14
CA ILE A 39 -14.00 3.15 7.17
C ILE A 39 -12.88 2.11 7.30
N HIS A 40 -13.00 1.19 8.26
CA HIS A 40 -12.00 0.16 8.51
C HIS A 40 -12.19 -1.03 7.57
N GLY A 41 -13.39 -1.61 7.51
CA GLY A 41 -13.65 -2.74 6.62
C GLY A 41 -13.49 -2.37 5.14
N GLY A 42 -14.24 -1.37 4.68
CA GLY A 42 -14.17 -0.87 3.30
C GLY A 42 -12.81 -0.26 2.96
N GLY A 43 -12.24 0.56 3.85
CA GLY A 43 -10.92 1.14 3.66
C GLY A 43 -9.81 0.10 3.63
N GLY A 44 -9.93 -1.00 4.37
CA GLY A 44 -9.00 -2.13 4.35
C GLY A 44 -8.98 -2.84 2.99
N ILE A 45 -10.15 -3.08 2.38
CA ILE A 45 -10.25 -3.64 1.02
C ILE A 45 -9.56 -2.72 -0.01
N LEU A 46 -9.81 -1.41 0.10
CA LEU A 46 -9.20 -0.42 -0.78
C LEU A 46 -7.67 -0.35 -0.59
N LEU A 47 -7.19 -0.46 0.65
CA LEU A 47 -5.77 -0.49 0.98
C LEU A 47 -5.09 -1.71 0.36
N VAL A 48 -5.65 -2.91 0.53
CA VAL A 48 -5.09 -4.16 -0.04
C VAL A 48 -5.00 -4.04 -1.56
N SER A 49 -6.06 -3.54 -2.21
CA SER A 49 -6.09 -3.33 -3.65
C SER A 49 -5.02 -2.31 -4.10
N GLY A 50 -4.85 -1.22 -3.35
CA GLY A 50 -3.83 -0.22 -3.59
C GLY A 50 -2.41 -0.78 -3.46
N VAL A 51 -2.13 -1.55 -2.40
CA VAL A 51 -0.84 -2.21 -2.19
C VAL A 51 -0.53 -3.20 -3.31
N ALA A 52 -1.51 -4.00 -3.75
CA ALA A 52 -1.34 -4.91 -4.88
C ALA A 52 -0.97 -4.15 -6.17
N LEU A 53 -1.68 -3.05 -6.46
CA LEU A 53 -1.36 -2.18 -7.61
C LEU A 53 0.03 -1.53 -7.46
N HIS A 54 0.41 -1.11 -6.25
CA HIS A 54 1.73 -0.54 -5.98
C HIS A 54 2.83 -1.56 -6.27
N LEU A 55 2.69 -2.80 -5.80
CA LEU A 55 3.64 -3.88 -6.06
C LEU A 55 3.71 -4.21 -7.54
N TYR A 56 2.56 -4.32 -8.22
CA TYR A 56 2.50 -4.57 -9.65
C TYR A 56 3.25 -3.49 -10.44
N LEU A 57 2.99 -2.22 -10.15
CA LEU A 57 3.68 -1.11 -10.80
C LEU A 57 5.17 -1.10 -10.44
N ASN A 58 5.58 -1.51 -9.25
CA ASN A 58 6.99 -1.54 -8.84
C ASN A 58 7.69 -2.89 -9.08
N TRP A 59 7.07 -3.84 -9.77
CA TRP A 59 7.57 -5.22 -9.85
C TRP A 59 9.00 -5.32 -10.39
N SER A 60 9.34 -4.59 -11.46
CA SER A 60 10.71 -4.59 -12.00
C SER A 60 11.76 -4.08 -10.99
N TRP A 61 11.38 -3.10 -10.15
CA TRP A 61 12.25 -2.60 -9.09
C TRP A 61 12.39 -3.62 -7.95
N VAL A 62 11.30 -4.30 -7.58
CA VAL A 62 11.31 -5.39 -6.58
C VAL A 62 12.24 -6.51 -7.04
N GLN A 63 12.12 -6.94 -8.30
CA GLN A 63 12.99 -7.98 -8.87
C GLN A 63 14.47 -7.54 -8.82
N ALA A 64 14.77 -6.33 -9.28
CA ALA A 64 16.14 -5.81 -9.32
C ALA A 64 16.77 -5.68 -7.92
N THR A 65 15.96 -5.34 -6.91
CA THR A 65 16.42 -5.08 -5.54
C THR A 65 16.56 -6.36 -4.72
N TYR A 66 15.59 -7.26 -4.84
CA TYR A 66 15.47 -8.41 -3.93
C TYR A 66 15.71 -9.77 -4.58
N LEU A 67 15.52 -9.90 -5.90
CA LEU A 67 15.55 -11.21 -6.58
C LEU A 67 16.79 -11.40 -7.47
N THR A 68 17.50 -10.34 -7.84
CA THR A 68 18.76 -10.46 -8.59
C THR A 68 19.89 -10.91 -7.67
N LYS A 69 20.35 -12.16 -7.82
CA LYS A 69 21.60 -12.64 -7.19
C LYS A 69 22.79 -11.92 -7.80
N LYS A 70 23.57 -11.18 -7.00
CA LYS A 70 24.95 -10.82 -7.38
C LYS A 70 25.76 -12.12 -7.43
N GLY A 71 26.16 -12.54 -8.63
CA GLY A 71 27.15 -13.62 -8.79
C GLY A 71 28.46 -13.25 -8.10
N PRO A 72 29.31 -14.23 -7.72
CA PRO A 72 30.59 -13.95 -7.08
C PRO A 72 31.39 -13.00 -7.97
N GLN A 73 31.77 -11.84 -7.42
CA GLN A 73 32.70 -10.92 -8.07
C GLN A 73 34.05 -11.63 -8.11
N SER A 74 34.44 -12.17 -9.26
CA SER A 74 35.83 -12.56 -9.50
C SER A 74 36.66 -11.28 -9.52
N SER A 75 37.39 -11.05 -8.43
CA SER A 75 38.48 -10.07 -8.36
C SER A 75 39.70 -10.57 -9.12
#